data_AF-A0A2J8ED07-F1
#
_entry.id   AF-A0A2J8ED07-F1
#
_cell.length_a   1.000
_cell.length_b   1.000
_cell.length_c   1.000
_cell.angle_alpha   90.00
_cell.angle_beta   90.00
_cell.angle_gamma   90.00
#
_symmetry.space_group_name_H-M   'P 1'
#
loop_
_entity.id
_entity.type
_entity.pdbx_description
1 polymer ?
#
loop_
_entity_poly.entity_id
_entity_poly.type
_entity_poly.pdbx_seq_one_letter_code
_entity_poly.pdbx_strand_id
1 'polypeptide(L)' 'MCLVDSGNSVRGTDYVSAFPPGTHVGASWNKELAHRRAYHMGREAKIKGVSVLHGPSIGPIGRVVSAGRNWEAFSVV' A
#
# COMPACT_ATOMS: atom_id res chain seq x y z
N MET A 1 -0.91 -19.68 8.54
CA MET A 1 -1.34 -18.50 7.76
C MET A 1 -0.64 -17.29 8.35
N CYS A 2 0.10 -16.51 7.55
CA CYS A 2 0.90 -15.36 7.98
C CYS A 2 0.32 -14.06 7.39
N LEU A 3 -0.01 -13.09 8.26
CA LEU A 3 -0.51 -11.77 7.90
C LEU A 3 0.57 -10.74 8.20
N VAL A 4 0.92 -9.90 7.22
CA VAL A 4 1.98 -8.90 7.38
C VAL A 4 1.52 -7.57 6.80
N ASP A 5 1.82 -6.48 7.50
CA ASP A 5 1.69 -5.11 6.99
C ASP A 5 2.65 -4.87 5.80
N SER A 6 2.46 -3.86 4.97
CA SER A 6 1.65 -2.66 5.07
C SER A 6 0.96 -2.33 3.75
N GLY A 7 0.26 -1.19 3.70
CA GLY A 7 -0.31 -0.66 2.45
C GLY A 7 0.71 -0.22 1.39
N ASN A 8 2.02 -0.23 1.68
CA ASN A 8 3.07 0.23 0.77
C ASN A 8 4.38 -0.59 0.75
N SER A 9 4.47 -1.73 1.45
CA SER A 9 5.61 -2.67 1.37
C SER A 9 5.32 -3.90 2.25
N VAL A 10 6.25 -4.86 2.33
CA VAL A 10 6.29 -5.89 3.37
C VAL A 10 7.06 -5.35 4.57
N ARG A 11 6.40 -5.21 5.71
CA ARG A 11 6.97 -4.58 6.91
C ARG A 11 7.88 -5.54 7.70
N GLY A 12 8.93 -4.99 8.32
CA GLY A 12 9.71 -5.70 9.34
C GLY A 12 10.66 -6.76 8.80
N THR A 13 11.06 -6.65 7.53
CA THR A 13 12.02 -7.54 6.89
C THR A 13 13.03 -6.75 6.06
N ASP A 14 14.12 -7.38 5.70
CA ASP A 14 15.19 -6.87 4.86
C ASP A 14 14.99 -7.22 3.38
N TYR A 15 15.74 -6.58 2.49
CA TYR A 15 15.72 -6.86 1.04
C TYR A 15 14.31 -6.78 0.40
N VAL A 16 13.54 -5.77 0.78
CA VAL A 16 12.22 -5.44 0.23
C VAL A 16 12.17 -3.99 -0.24
N SER A 17 11.26 -3.68 -1.15
CA SER A 17 11.13 -2.33 -1.71
C SER A 17 10.13 -1.51 -0.93
N ALA A 18 10.43 -0.23 -0.68
CA ALA A 18 9.46 0.73 -0.16
C ALA A 18 8.71 1.40 -1.32
N PHE A 19 7.46 1.03 -1.55
CA PHE A 19 6.66 1.59 -2.65
C PHE A 19 6.06 2.95 -2.26
N PRO A 20 5.71 3.79 -3.26
CA PRO A 20 4.99 5.04 -3.01
C PRO A 20 3.71 4.78 -2.19
N PRO A 21 3.32 5.69 -1.29
CA PRO A 21 2.10 5.53 -0.52
C PRO A 21 0.85 5.68 -1.39
N GLY A 22 -0.32 5.27 -0.85
CA GLY A 22 -1.59 5.31 -1.57
C GLY A 22 -1.88 6.68 -2.18
N THR A 23 -1.58 7.77 -1.47
CA THR A 23 -1.90 9.13 -1.95
C THR A 23 -1.09 9.52 -3.19
N HIS A 24 0.15 9.04 -3.32
CA HIS A 24 0.94 9.27 -4.53
C HIS A 24 0.40 8.46 -5.71
N VAL A 25 -0.12 7.26 -5.44
CA VAL A 25 -0.78 6.44 -6.46
C VAL A 25 -2.06 7.12 -6.94
N GLY A 26 -2.88 7.65 -6.02
CA GLY A 26 -4.07 8.40 -6.39
C GLY A 26 -3.76 9.69 -7.14
N ALA A 27 -2.70 10.42 -6.74
CA ALA A 27 -2.23 11.62 -7.45
C ALA A 27 -1.80 11.35 -8.90
N SER A 28 -1.40 10.11 -9.23
CA SER A 28 -1.03 9.75 -10.60
C SER A 28 -2.22 9.59 -11.56
N TRP A 29 -3.44 9.39 -11.03
CA TRP A 29 -4.65 9.07 -11.80
C TRP A 29 -4.46 7.94 -12.84
N ASN A 30 -3.55 6.99 -12.56
CA ASN A 30 -3.14 5.97 -13.52
C ASN A 30 -3.39 4.56 -12.98
N LYS A 31 -4.37 3.86 -13.57
CA LYS A 31 -4.78 2.50 -13.17
C LYS A 31 -3.67 1.48 -13.40
N GLU A 32 -2.89 1.63 -14.46
CA GLU A 32 -1.81 0.71 -14.79
C GLU A 32 -0.64 0.84 -13.79
N LEU A 33 -0.32 2.07 -13.35
CA LEU A 33 0.66 2.28 -12.28
C LEU A 33 0.17 1.70 -10.95
N ALA A 34 -1.11 1.88 -10.62
CA ALA A 34 -1.71 1.31 -9.41
C ALA A 34 -1.63 -0.23 -9.41
N HIS A 35 -1.97 -0.86 -10.54
CA HIS A 35 -1.90 -2.31 -10.70
C HIS A 35 -0.46 -2.84 -10.62
N ARG A 36 0.48 -2.25 -11.37
CA ARG A 36 1.90 -2.65 -11.33
C ARG A 36 2.49 -2.55 -9.93
N ARG A 37 2.20 -1.48 -9.20
CA ARG A 37 2.61 -1.33 -7.80
C ARG A 37 2.10 -2.49 -6.94
N ALA A 38 0.80 -2.80 -7.02
CA ALA A 38 0.21 -3.89 -6.25
C ALA A 38 0.80 -5.26 -6.63
N TYR A 39 1.03 -5.51 -7.91
CA TYR A 39 1.65 -6.73 -8.40
C TYR A 39 3.06 -6.95 -7.83
N HIS A 40 3.90 -5.90 -7.83
CA HIS A 40 5.25 -5.99 -7.29
C HIS A 40 5.26 -6.17 -5.76
N MET A 41 4.39 -5.48 -5.02
CA MET A 41 4.22 -5.72 -3.57
C MET A 41 3.78 -7.15 -3.26
N GLY A 42 2.81 -7.67 -4.01
CA GLY A 42 2.33 -9.04 -3.85
C GLY A 42 3.41 -10.08 -4.18
N ARG A 43 4.28 -9.79 -5.15
CA ARG A 43 5.44 -10.64 -5.48
C ARG A 43 6.44 -10.70 -4.33
N GLU A 44 6.79 -9.55 -3.73
CA GLU A 44 7.68 -9.51 -2.58
C GLU A 44 7.08 -10.23 -1.37
N ALA A 45 5.80 -10.00 -1.08
CA ALA A 45 5.08 -10.70 -0.01
C ALA A 45 5.09 -12.22 -0.21
N LYS A 46 4.84 -12.69 -1.44
CA LYS A 46 4.88 -14.11 -1.80
C LYS A 46 6.27 -14.72 -1.62
N ILE A 47 7.33 -14.03 -2.05
CA ILE A 47 8.72 -14.48 -1.88
C ILE A 47 9.07 -14.62 -0.39
N LYS A 48 8.60 -13.69 0.44
CA LYS A 48 8.79 -13.72 1.90
C LYS A 48 7.86 -14.72 2.63
N GLY A 49 7.02 -15.47 1.91
CA GLY A 49 6.13 -16.48 2.50
C GLY A 49 4.88 -15.91 3.19
N VAL A 50 4.54 -14.64 2.94
CA VAL A 50 3.35 -14.00 3.49
C VAL A 50 2.11 -14.58 2.83
N SER A 51 1.12 -14.98 3.63
CA SER A 51 -0.16 -15.50 3.12
C SER A 51 -1.11 -14.37 2.73
N VAL A 52 -1.13 -13.28 3.52
CA VAL A 52 -1.98 -12.12 3.30
C VAL A 52 -1.18 -10.84 3.59
N LEU A 53 -1.04 -9.99 2.57
CA LEU A 53 -0.50 -8.64 2.74
C LEU A 53 -1.63 -7.71 3.20
N HIS A 54 -1.46 -7.03 4.32
CA HIS A 54 -2.47 -6.15 4.91
C HIS A 54 -2.54 -4.81 4.16
N GLY A 55 -3.26 -4.80 3.04
CA GLY A 55 -3.50 -3.65 2.20
C GLY A 55 -4.25 -4.04 0.92
N PRO A 56 -4.61 -3.08 0.04
CA PRO A 56 -4.45 -1.63 0.18
C PRO A 56 -5.42 -1.02 1.20
N SER A 57 -5.19 0.25 1.59
CA SER A 57 -6.12 0.98 2.45
C SER A 57 -7.09 1.85 1.64
N ILE A 58 -8.38 1.74 1.93
CA ILE A 58 -9.43 2.66 1.46
C ILE A 58 -9.88 3.60 2.60
N GLY A 59 -9.62 3.22 3.86
CA GLY A 59 -9.96 3.98 5.05
C GLY A 59 -8.70 4.44 5.81
N PRO A 60 -8.54 5.74 6.11
CA PRO A 60 -9.53 6.79 6.03
C PRO A 60 -9.69 7.39 4.61
N ILE A 61 -10.93 7.72 4.25
CA ILE A 61 -11.27 8.35 2.96
C ILE A 61 -10.91 9.85 2.90
N GLY A 62 -10.27 10.41 3.93
CA GLY A 62 -9.97 11.84 4.00
C GLY A 62 -11.08 12.72 4.58
N ARG A 63 -12.00 12.19 5.41
CA ARG A 63 -13.07 13.00 6.07
C ARG A 63 -12.53 14.24 6.79
N VAL A 64 -11.40 14.10 7.47
CA VAL A 64 -10.71 15.19 8.16
C VAL A 64 -9.33 15.30 7.53
N VAL A 65 -9.02 16.46 6.94
CA VAL A 65 -7.77 16.68 6.19
C VAL A 65 -6.54 16.43 7.07
N SER A 66 -6.58 16.83 8.34
CA SER A 66 -5.50 16.63 9.31
C SER A 66 -5.42 15.22 9.91
N ALA A 67 -6.24 14.26 9.47
CA ALA A 67 -6.16 12.88 9.96
C ALA A 67 -4.86 12.20 9.51
N GLY A 68 -4.12 11.64 10.48
CA GLY A 68 -2.74 11.18 10.27
C GLY A 68 -2.53 9.96 9.38
N ARG A 69 -3.59 9.28 8.94
CA ARG A 69 -3.52 8.07 8.09
C ARG A 69 -4.08 8.27 6.68
N ASN A 70 -4.49 9.49 6.32
CA ASN A 70 -4.98 9.80 4.97
C ASN A 70 -3.96 9.42 3.88
N TRP A 71 -2.67 9.54 4.20
CA TRP A 71 -1.58 9.23 3.27
C TRP A 71 -1.53 7.76 2.81
N GLU A 72 -2.04 6.83 3.62
CA GLU A 72 -2.10 5.40 3.30
C GLU A 72 -3.19 5.09 2.27
N ALA A 73 -4.25 5.90 2.22
CA ALA A 73 -5.34 5.83 1.26
C ALA A 73 -5.03 6.64 -0.01
N PHE A 74 -5.93 6.63 -0.99
CA PHE A 74 -5.65 7.13 -2.34
C PHE A 74 -5.89 8.62 -2.54
N SER A 75 -6.84 9.22 -1.84
CA SER A 75 -7.25 10.60 -2.04
C SER A 75 -7.72 11.23 -0.74
N VAL A 76 -7.63 12.55 -0.68
CA VAL A 76 -8.27 13.42 0.31
C VAL A 76 -9.23 14.31 -0.46
N VAL A 77 -10.47 14.39 0.03
CA VAL A 77 -11.50 15.30 -0.48
C VAL A 77 -11.23 16.72 0.01
#